data_AF-A0A2V7PBQ2-F1
#
_entry.id   AF-A0A2V7PBQ2-F1
#
_cell.length_a   1.000
_cell.length_b   1.000
_cell.length_c   1.000
_cell.angle_alpha   90.00
_cell.angle_beta   90.00
_cell.angle_gamma   90.00
#
_symmetry.space_group_name_H-M   'P 1'
#
loop_
_entity.id
_entity.type
_entity.pdbx_description
1 polymer ?
#
loop_
_entity_poly.entity_id
_entity_poly.type
_entity_poly.pdbx_seq_one_letter_code
_entity_poly.pdbx_strand_id
1 'polypeptide(L)'
;MKTAWFALPAVAFAVACNEPNAPNAPNAPASSIGSISASATSNSAVIHRVAVGGSDQDATLNTDANFSLVALEKGDGSVSGEWTDQFGQGQGGVHVDVNCLVVQGNQAWIGGIIRSGGTGVGGVDLSGLPALTRVADLGASANDPADAISFTFIGRAVQCTAQPNLPLLAMTGGQVTVN
;
A
#
# COMPACT_ATOMS: atom_id res chain seq x y z
N MET A 1 -26.98 -57.54 -32.06
CA MET A 1 -26.78 -56.15 -31.61
C MET A 1 -25.27 -55.89 -31.62
N LYS A 2 -24.78 -55.02 -32.51
CA LYS A 2 -23.35 -54.81 -32.78
C LYS A 2 -22.85 -53.61 -31.95
N THR A 3 -21.88 -53.86 -31.06
CA THR A 3 -21.18 -52.84 -30.26
C THR A 3 -20.04 -52.24 -31.07
N ALA A 4 -20.07 -50.92 -31.28
CA ALA A 4 -18.98 -50.17 -31.90
C ALA A 4 -18.16 -49.46 -30.81
N TRP A 5 -16.86 -49.73 -30.82
CA TRP A 5 -15.84 -49.07 -29.99
C TRP A 5 -15.37 -47.79 -30.69
N PHE A 6 -15.32 -46.67 -29.97
CA PHE A 6 -14.69 -45.43 -30.45
C PHE A 6 -13.30 -45.28 -29.81
N ALA A 7 -12.27 -45.25 -30.66
CA ALA A 7 -10.90 -44.96 -30.27
C ALA A 7 -10.64 -43.43 -30.31
N LEU A 8 -9.96 -42.93 -29.28
CA LEU A 8 -9.44 -41.56 -29.20
C LEU A 8 -8.22 -41.36 -30.13
N PRO A 9 -8.09 -40.24 -30.84
CA PRO A 9 -6.83 -39.84 -31.44
C PRO A 9 -5.99 -39.01 -30.46
N ALA A 10 -4.75 -39.44 -30.24
CA ALA A 10 -3.72 -38.66 -29.57
C ALA A 10 -3.13 -37.63 -30.55
N VAL A 11 -3.11 -36.35 -30.17
CA VAL A 11 -2.50 -35.27 -30.94
C VAL A 11 -1.04 -35.13 -30.51
N ALA A 12 -0.12 -35.31 -31.45
CA ALA A 12 1.31 -35.05 -31.27
C ALA A 12 1.62 -33.59 -31.67
N PHE A 13 2.16 -32.80 -30.74
CA PHE A 13 2.74 -31.49 -31.03
C PHE A 13 4.22 -31.66 -31.37
N ALA A 14 4.60 -31.39 -32.62
CA ALA A 14 5.99 -31.25 -33.03
C ALA A 14 6.47 -29.81 -32.76
N VAL A 15 7.47 -29.66 -31.90
CA VAL A 15 8.19 -28.39 -31.69
C VAL A 15 9.38 -28.37 -32.66
N ALA A 16 9.39 -27.42 -33.59
CA ALA A 16 10.53 -27.15 -34.45
C ALA A 16 11.32 -25.95 -33.88
N CYS A 17 12.57 -26.19 -33.48
CA CYS A 17 13.52 -25.11 -33.21
C CYS A 17 14.30 -24.83 -34.51
N ASN A 18 14.17 -23.61 -35.03
CA ASN A 18 14.98 -23.11 -36.14
C ASN A 18 16.33 -22.64 -35.56
N GLU A 19 17.44 -23.29 -35.94
CA GLU A 19 18.80 -22.81 -35.63
C GLU A 19 19.32 -21.91 -36.76
N PRO A 20 19.76 -20.68 -36.49
CA PRO A 20 20.55 -19.91 -37.43
C PRO A 20 22.03 -20.34 -37.35
N ASN A 21 22.53 -20.92 -38.44
CA ASN A 21 23.97 -21.13 -38.64
C ASN A 21 24.70 -19.78 -38.73
N ALA A 22 25.69 -19.56 -37.87
CA ALA A 22 26.75 -18.58 -38.08
C ALA A 22 28.10 -19.12 -37.57
N PRO A 23 29.24 -18.72 -38.19
CA PRO A 23 30.41 -19.56 -38.33
C PRO A 23 31.45 -19.40 -37.19
N ASN A 24 32.26 -20.45 -37.04
CA ASN A 24 33.39 -20.54 -36.11
C ASN A 24 34.42 -19.43 -36.30
N ALA A 25 34.78 -18.76 -35.20
CA ALA A 25 36.06 -18.10 -35.02
C ALA A 25 36.60 -18.40 -33.60
N PRO A 26 37.84 -18.88 -33.44
CA PRO A 26 38.44 -19.10 -32.13
C PRO A 26 39.20 -17.85 -31.67
N ASN A 27 39.05 -17.47 -30.39
CA ASN A 27 40.14 -17.10 -29.47
C ASN A 27 39.66 -16.22 -28.29
N ALA A 28 40.24 -16.54 -27.12
CA ALA A 28 40.27 -15.82 -25.84
C ALA A 28 39.06 -16.00 -24.89
N PRO A 29 39.28 -16.51 -23.65
CA PRO A 29 38.27 -16.49 -22.60
C PRO A 29 38.12 -15.06 -22.09
N ALA A 30 37.07 -14.37 -22.52
CA ALA A 30 36.54 -13.25 -21.76
C ALA A 30 35.97 -13.83 -20.47
N SER A 31 36.57 -13.50 -19.32
CA SER A 31 35.96 -13.72 -18.01
C SER A 31 34.62 -13.00 -17.99
N SER A 32 33.54 -13.74 -18.24
CA SER A 32 32.20 -13.25 -17.97
C SER A 32 32.10 -13.14 -16.45
N ILE A 33 32.22 -11.91 -15.95
CA ILE A 33 31.65 -11.57 -14.65
C ILE A 33 30.17 -11.84 -14.85
N GLY A 34 29.73 -13.01 -14.39
CA GLY A 34 28.34 -13.41 -14.43
C GLY A 34 27.52 -12.26 -13.86
N SER A 35 26.57 -11.77 -14.65
CA SER A 35 25.58 -10.81 -14.20
C SER A 35 24.82 -11.48 -13.06
N ILE A 36 25.25 -11.22 -11.83
CA ILE A 36 24.52 -11.59 -10.63
C ILE A 36 23.36 -10.60 -10.56
N SER A 37 22.30 -10.86 -11.32
CA SER A 37 21.01 -10.23 -11.06
C SER A 37 20.43 -10.86 -9.80
N ALA A 38 21.05 -10.54 -8.66
CA ALA A 38 20.49 -10.85 -7.35
C ALA A 38 19.41 -9.79 -7.05
N SER A 39 18.21 -9.99 -7.59
CA SER A 39 17.02 -9.35 -7.02
C SER A 39 16.66 -10.09 -5.73
N ALA A 40 17.49 -9.94 -4.71
CA ALA A 40 17.15 -10.32 -3.36
C ALA A 40 16.30 -9.19 -2.78
N THR A 41 15.00 -9.21 -3.03
CA THR A 41 14.06 -8.61 -2.09
C THR A 41 14.25 -9.37 -0.79
N SER A 42 15.16 -8.89 0.07
CA SER A 42 15.31 -9.47 1.39
C SER A 42 13.94 -9.42 2.06
N ASN A 43 13.55 -10.46 2.78
CA ASN A 43 12.28 -10.49 3.52
C ASN A 43 12.09 -9.25 4.42
N SER A 44 13.18 -8.60 4.81
CA SER A 44 13.18 -7.37 5.62
C SER A 44 13.16 -6.06 4.83
N ALA A 45 13.24 -6.11 3.49
CA ALA A 45 13.19 -4.92 2.65
C ALA A 45 11.78 -4.34 2.65
N VAL A 46 11.68 -3.01 2.77
CA VAL A 46 10.40 -2.29 2.62
C VAL A 46 9.99 -2.35 1.15
N ILE A 47 8.82 -2.91 0.88
CA ILE A 47 8.23 -3.00 -0.47
C ILE A 47 7.15 -1.95 -0.69
N HIS A 48 6.49 -1.50 0.39
CA HIS A 48 5.58 -0.36 0.35
C HIS A 48 5.81 0.57 1.53
N ARG A 49 5.74 1.88 1.26
CA ARG A 49 5.81 2.94 2.27
C ARG A 49 4.75 3.98 1.98
N VAL A 50 3.91 4.22 2.99
CA VAL A 50 2.98 5.34 3.02
C VAL A 50 3.42 6.33 4.08
N ALA A 51 3.40 7.61 3.74
CA ALA A 51 3.57 8.68 4.72
C ALA A 51 2.55 9.79 4.48
N VAL A 52 2.11 10.43 5.57
CA VAL A 52 1.29 11.63 5.54
C VAL A 52 1.83 12.60 6.57
N GLY A 53 1.90 13.88 6.21
CA GLY A 53 2.11 14.95 7.16
C GLY A 53 1.32 16.18 6.74
N GLY A 54 0.48 16.69 7.65
CA GLY A 54 -0.32 17.90 7.43
C GLY A 54 -1.69 17.82 8.08
N SER A 55 -2.57 18.77 7.79
CA SER A 55 -3.98 18.71 8.20
C SER A 55 -4.78 17.83 7.24
N ASP A 56 -5.64 16.95 7.75
CA ASP A 56 -6.50 16.07 6.95
C ASP A 56 -7.76 16.77 6.41
N GLN A 57 -8.21 17.85 7.06
CA GLN A 57 -9.25 18.75 6.54
C GLN A 57 -8.84 20.24 6.61
N ASP A 58 -9.01 20.95 5.49
CA ASP A 58 -8.92 22.41 5.40
C ASP A 58 -10.15 22.99 4.68
N ALA A 59 -11.34 22.75 5.23
CA ALA A 59 -12.59 23.18 4.59
C ALA A 59 -12.88 24.68 4.79
N THR A 60 -12.25 25.33 5.77
CA THR A 60 -12.15 26.79 6.00
C THR A 60 -11.62 27.00 7.42
N LEU A 61 -10.48 27.71 7.56
CA LEU A 61 -9.89 28.19 8.83
C LEU A 61 -8.89 27.28 9.57
N ASN A 62 -8.20 26.32 8.93
CA ASN A 62 -7.18 25.49 9.61
C ASN A 62 -7.70 24.82 10.90
N THR A 63 -8.97 24.41 10.90
CA THR A 63 -9.68 23.94 12.09
C THR A 63 -9.37 22.51 12.45
N ASP A 64 -8.84 21.70 11.52
CA ASP A 64 -8.39 20.35 11.84
C ASP A 64 -6.91 20.32 12.20
N ALA A 65 -6.58 19.49 13.18
CA ALA A 65 -5.25 19.45 13.76
C ALA A 65 -4.37 18.42 13.04
N ASN A 66 -3.09 18.36 13.44
CA ASN A 66 -2.05 17.64 12.71
C ASN A 66 -2.37 16.15 12.55
N PHE A 67 -2.43 15.69 11.30
CA PHE A 67 -2.38 14.29 10.91
C PHE A 67 -0.94 13.91 10.55
N SER A 68 -0.44 12.83 11.13
CA SER A 68 0.90 12.30 10.84
C SER A 68 0.83 10.80 10.77
N LEU A 69 1.23 10.21 9.64
CA LEU A 69 1.18 8.77 9.42
C LEU A 69 2.48 8.30 8.79
N VAL A 70 2.97 7.15 9.27
CA VAL A 70 3.95 6.33 8.55
C VAL A 70 3.51 4.88 8.64
N ALA A 71 3.39 4.22 7.49
CA ALA A 71 3.11 2.80 7.39
C ALA A 71 4.10 2.14 6.42
N LEU A 72 4.60 0.97 6.80
CA LEU A 72 5.59 0.21 6.05
C LEU A 72 5.10 -1.22 5.88
N GLU A 73 5.19 -1.75 4.67
CA GLU A 73 5.08 -3.18 4.39
C GLU A 73 6.44 -3.71 3.95
N LYS A 74 6.86 -4.82 4.53
CA LYS A 74 8.10 -5.52 4.17
C LYS A 74 7.84 -6.67 3.20
N GLY A 75 8.89 -7.15 2.55
CA GLY A 75 8.83 -8.24 1.57
C GLY A 75 8.28 -9.56 2.12
N ASP A 76 8.29 -9.77 3.44
CA ASP A 76 7.65 -10.90 4.11
C ASP A 76 6.14 -10.71 4.40
N GLY A 77 5.56 -9.58 3.98
CA GLY A 77 4.17 -9.20 4.22
C GLY A 77 3.93 -8.62 5.62
N SER A 78 4.96 -8.45 6.46
CA SER A 78 4.78 -7.79 7.75
C SER A 78 4.52 -6.30 7.54
N VAL A 79 3.50 -5.80 8.25
CA VAL A 79 3.13 -4.39 8.26
C VAL A 79 3.46 -3.79 9.62
N SER A 80 3.99 -2.57 9.62
CA SER A 80 4.26 -1.81 10.85
C SER A 80 4.16 -0.32 10.59
N GLY A 81 3.97 0.45 11.66
CA GLY A 81 3.87 1.90 11.58
C GLY A 81 2.97 2.45 12.65
N GLU A 82 2.72 3.74 12.57
CA GLU A 82 1.81 4.43 13.46
C GLU A 82 1.22 5.66 12.76
N TRP A 83 0.08 6.12 13.25
CA TRP A 83 -0.38 7.46 12.93
C TRP A 83 -1.00 8.15 14.13
N THR A 84 -0.95 9.47 14.11
CA THR A 84 -1.67 10.34 15.03
C THR A 84 -2.65 11.19 14.25
N ASP A 85 -3.86 11.28 14.76
CA ASP A 85 -4.92 12.13 14.25
C ASP A 85 -5.46 12.94 15.44
N GLN A 86 -5.39 14.26 15.36
CA GLN A 86 -5.89 15.16 16.38
C GLN A 86 -7.23 15.70 15.90
N PHE A 87 -8.33 15.24 16.51
CA PHE A 87 -9.66 15.69 16.14
C PHE A 87 -9.79 17.17 16.52
N GLY A 88 -9.75 18.07 15.53
CA GLY A 88 -9.98 19.50 15.63
C GLY A 88 -9.54 20.19 16.94
N GLN A 89 -8.32 20.72 16.99
CA GLN A 89 -7.84 21.70 17.99
C GLN A 89 -8.23 21.41 19.48
N GLY A 90 -8.20 20.14 19.91
CA GLY A 90 -8.49 19.74 21.29
C GLY A 90 -9.83 19.03 21.52
N GLN A 91 -10.55 18.65 20.46
CA GLN A 91 -11.74 17.79 20.54
C GLN A 91 -11.40 16.30 20.72
N GLY A 92 -10.12 15.99 20.94
CA GLY A 92 -9.64 14.64 21.14
C GLY A 92 -8.61 14.28 20.09
N GLY A 93 -8.50 12.98 19.87
CA GLY A 93 -7.57 12.42 18.90
C GLY A 93 -7.20 10.99 19.24
N VAL A 94 -6.44 10.38 18.35
CA VAL A 94 -5.97 9.01 18.48
C VAL A 94 -4.50 8.89 18.08
N HIS A 95 -3.83 7.94 18.72
CA HIS A 95 -2.56 7.36 18.29
C HIS A 95 -2.85 5.91 17.93
N VAL A 96 -2.55 5.51 16.71
CA VAL A 96 -2.89 4.19 16.17
C VAL A 96 -1.63 3.42 15.84
N ASP A 97 -1.58 2.15 16.23
CA ASP A 97 -0.61 1.16 15.80
C ASP A 97 -1.05 0.52 14.48
N VAL A 98 -0.30 0.76 13.41
CA VAL A 98 -0.61 0.20 12.08
C VAL A 98 -0.34 -1.29 12.09
N ASN A 99 -1.33 -2.07 11.69
CA ASN A 99 -1.22 -3.52 11.51
C ASN A 99 -1.73 -4.00 10.14
N CYS A 100 -2.17 -3.08 9.28
CA CYS A 100 -2.74 -3.37 7.98
C CYS A 100 -2.38 -2.23 7.01
N LEU A 101 -1.79 -2.56 5.87
CA LEU A 101 -1.49 -1.64 4.78
C LEU A 101 -1.83 -2.34 3.47
N VAL A 102 -2.54 -1.64 2.59
CA VAL A 102 -2.80 -2.08 1.23
C VAL A 102 -2.56 -0.92 0.30
N VAL A 103 -1.62 -1.09 -0.63
CA VAL A 103 -1.32 -0.10 -1.66
C VAL A 103 -1.92 -0.53 -3.00
N GLN A 104 -2.59 0.39 -3.68
CA GLN A 104 -3.12 0.18 -5.04
C GLN A 104 -2.86 1.43 -5.88
N GLY A 105 -1.86 1.34 -6.76
CA GLY A 105 -1.41 2.51 -7.52
C GLY A 105 -0.94 3.61 -6.58
N ASN A 106 -1.54 4.78 -6.68
CA ASN A 106 -1.23 5.95 -5.88
C ASN A 106 -2.10 6.09 -4.61
N GLN A 107 -2.84 5.05 -4.24
CA GLN A 107 -3.72 5.06 -3.07
C GLN A 107 -3.34 4.00 -2.07
N ALA A 108 -3.67 4.26 -0.81
CA ALA A 108 -3.47 3.27 0.23
C ALA A 108 -4.61 3.27 1.25
N TRP A 109 -4.89 2.08 1.80
CA TRP A 109 -5.78 1.85 2.93
C TRP A 109 -4.93 1.39 4.10
N ILE A 110 -5.06 2.07 5.23
CA ILE A 110 -4.22 1.86 6.40
C ILE A 110 -5.12 1.58 7.59
N GLY A 111 -4.94 0.41 8.19
CA GLY A 111 -5.68 -0.06 9.36
C GLY A 111 -4.75 -0.28 10.55
N GLY A 112 -5.33 -0.15 11.74
CA GLY A 112 -4.59 -0.32 12.98
C GLY A 112 -5.49 -0.43 14.22
N ILE A 113 -4.85 -0.52 15.38
CA ILE A 113 -5.51 -0.49 16.68
C ILE A 113 -5.13 0.79 17.40
N ILE A 114 -6.12 1.49 17.98
CA ILE A 114 -5.87 2.71 18.75
C ILE A 114 -5.10 2.32 20.02
N ARG A 115 -3.86 2.79 20.13
CA ARG A 115 -2.99 2.62 21.29
C ARG A 115 -3.43 3.51 22.45
N SER A 116 -3.81 4.75 22.12
CA SER A 116 -4.29 5.75 23.07
C SER A 116 -5.11 6.80 22.35
N GLY A 117 -6.13 7.37 23.01
CA GLY A 117 -6.92 8.45 22.45
C GLY A 117 -8.29 8.59 23.10
N GLY A 118 -9.01 9.66 22.76
CA GLY A 118 -10.34 9.88 23.30
C GLY A 118 -11.11 10.98 22.58
N THR A 119 -12.41 11.08 22.85
CA THR A 119 -13.30 12.10 22.25
C THR A 119 -13.25 13.46 22.96
N GLY A 120 -12.08 13.87 23.44
CA GLY A 120 -11.85 15.15 24.14
C GLY A 120 -12.00 15.06 25.67
N VAL A 121 -12.08 16.23 26.33
CA VAL A 121 -12.07 16.34 27.81
C VAL A 121 -13.31 15.67 28.41
N GLY A 122 -13.10 14.68 29.29
CA GLY A 122 -14.20 13.89 29.86
C GLY A 122 -14.86 12.94 28.86
N GLY A 123 -14.25 12.76 27.68
CA GLY A 123 -14.73 11.91 26.61
C GLY A 123 -14.52 10.41 26.85
N VAL A 124 -14.91 9.63 25.84
CA VAL A 124 -14.76 8.18 25.85
C VAL A 124 -13.32 7.82 25.48
N ASP A 125 -12.72 6.89 26.23
CA ASP A 125 -11.46 6.25 25.86
C ASP A 125 -11.67 5.36 24.63
N LEU A 126 -10.86 5.57 23.60
CA LEU A 126 -10.96 4.87 22.32
C LEU A 126 -9.92 3.76 22.18
N SER A 127 -9.07 3.55 23.19
CA SER A 127 -8.00 2.56 23.18
C SER A 127 -8.52 1.14 22.95
N GLY A 128 -7.81 0.38 22.12
CA GLY A 128 -8.17 -0.99 21.74
C GLY A 128 -9.18 -1.11 20.60
N LEU A 129 -9.83 -0.01 20.18
CA LEU A 129 -10.73 -0.03 19.03
C LEU A 129 -9.93 -0.04 17.71
N PRO A 130 -10.46 -0.67 16.64
CA PRO A 130 -9.87 -0.59 15.32
C PRO A 130 -10.06 0.81 14.74
N ALA A 131 -9.06 1.26 13.99
CA ALA A 131 -9.09 2.50 13.22
C ALA A 131 -8.69 2.25 11.77
N LEU A 132 -9.27 3.01 10.85
CA LEU A 132 -9.05 2.88 9.41
C LEU A 132 -9.05 4.25 8.74
N THR A 133 -8.07 4.47 7.86
CA THR A 133 -8.02 5.63 6.96
C THR A 133 -7.63 5.21 5.54
N ARG A 134 -7.87 6.10 4.58
CA ARG A 134 -7.48 5.98 3.17
C ARG A 134 -6.79 7.28 2.75
N VAL A 135 -5.76 7.14 1.93
CA VAL A 135 -5.02 8.27 1.36
C VAL A 135 -4.83 8.09 -0.15
N ALA A 136 -4.59 9.21 -0.84
CA ALA A 136 -4.25 9.28 -2.25
C ALA A 136 -3.14 10.30 -2.48
N ASP A 137 -2.05 9.86 -3.10
CA ASP A 137 -0.95 10.68 -3.61
C ASP A 137 -1.32 11.14 -5.02
N LEU A 138 -1.65 12.41 -5.20
CA LEU A 138 -2.10 13.00 -6.46
C LEU A 138 -1.00 13.80 -7.15
N GLY A 139 0.21 13.82 -6.59
CA GLY A 139 1.39 14.44 -7.15
C GLY A 139 2.14 15.31 -6.15
N ALA A 140 3.33 15.74 -6.54
CA ALA A 140 4.25 16.52 -5.68
C ALA A 140 4.60 17.89 -6.27
N SER A 141 4.09 18.22 -7.46
CA SER A 141 4.32 19.50 -8.12
C SER A 141 3.31 20.54 -7.67
N ALA A 142 3.70 21.82 -7.73
CA ALA A 142 2.78 22.93 -7.44
C ALA A 142 1.58 23.02 -8.42
N ASN A 143 1.59 22.26 -9.52
CA ASN A 143 0.51 22.22 -10.51
C ASN A 143 -0.33 20.94 -10.42
N ASP A 144 0.07 19.98 -9.58
CA ASP A 144 -0.68 18.75 -9.38
C ASP A 144 -1.92 19.04 -8.51
N PRO A 145 -3.00 18.25 -8.62
CA PRO A 145 -4.08 18.31 -7.63
C PRO A 145 -3.52 18.09 -6.22
N ALA A 146 -4.11 18.75 -5.23
CA ALA A 146 -3.77 18.46 -3.83
C ALA A 146 -4.02 16.99 -3.54
N ASP A 147 -3.13 16.37 -2.76
CA ASP A 147 -3.33 15.02 -2.23
C ASP A 147 -4.64 14.91 -1.47
N ALA A 148 -5.05 13.68 -1.17
CA ALA A 148 -6.30 13.48 -0.47
C ALA A 148 -6.22 12.43 0.63
N ILE A 149 -7.06 12.61 1.65
CA ILE A 149 -7.16 11.74 2.82
C ILE A 149 -8.61 11.62 3.29
N SER A 150 -8.93 10.53 3.95
CA SER A 150 -10.19 10.36 4.66
C SER A 150 -10.02 10.65 6.16
N PHE A 151 -11.10 11.00 6.84
CA PHE A 151 -11.13 10.95 8.32
C PHE A 151 -10.66 9.60 8.87
N THR A 152 -10.19 9.58 10.12
CA THR A 152 -10.03 8.32 10.85
C THR A 152 -11.39 7.73 11.20
N PHE A 153 -11.72 6.58 10.61
CA PHE A 153 -12.91 5.81 10.95
C PHE A 153 -12.63 4.84 12.10
N ILE A 154 -13.30 5.07 13.24
CA ILE A 154 -13.09 4.32 14.48
C ILE A 154 -14.18 3.25 14.65
N GLY A 155 -13.80 2.08 15.17
CA GLY A 155 -14.73 1.00 15.53
C GLY A 155 -15.34 0.28 14.33
N ARG A 156 -14.81 0.49 13.11
CA ARG A 156 -15.28 -0.22 11.91
C ARG A 156 -14.77 -1.65 11.90
N ALA A 157 -15.67 -2.61 11.69
CA ALA A 157 -15.33 -4.03 11.54
C ALA A 157 -14.66 -4.37 10.19
N VAL A 158 -14.76 -3.47 9.20
CA VAL A 158 -14.19 -3.67 7.86
C VAL A 158 -12.67 -3.49 7.92
N GLN A 159 -11.94 -4.51 7.49
CA GLN A 159 -10.48 -4.51 7.43
C GLN A 159 -9.97 -3.66 6.25
N CYS A 160 -8.72 -3.18 6.34
CA CYS A 160 -8.12 -2.39 5.26
C CYS A 160 -7.98 -3.19 3.95
N THR A 161 -7.84 -4.52 4.03
CA THR A 161 -7.79 -5.46 2.90
C THR A 161 -9.05 -5.50 2.06
N ALA A 162 -10.19 -5.06 2.59
CA ALA A 162 -11.42 -4.93 1.83
C ALA A 162 -11.47 -3.65 0.97
N GLN A 163 -10.46 -2.78 1.08
CA GLN A 163 -10.35 -1.51 0.35
C GLN A 163 -11.67 -0.72 0.33
N PRO A 164 -12.31 -0.47 1.50
CA PRO A 164 -13.61 0.19 1.52
C PRO A 164 -13.51 1.58 0.88
N ASN A 165 -14.54 1.99 0.15
CA ASN A 165 -14.59 3.31 -0.46
C ASN A 165 -14.83 4.39 0.61
N LEU A 166 -13.76 4.79 1.30
CA LEU A 166 -13.78 5.89 2.26
C LEU A 166 -13.77 7.22 1.49
N PRO A 167 -14.61 8.19 1.87
CA PRO A 167 -14.59 9.53 1.28
C PRO A 167 -13.22 10.16 1.44
N LEU A 168 -12.69 10.73 0.35
CA LEU A 168 -11.44 11.47 0.34
C LEU A 168 -11.71 12.97 0.27
N LEU A 169 -10.96 13.72 1.07
CA LEU A 169 -10.96 15.17 1.15
C LEU A 169 -9.58 15.68 0.73
N ALA A 170 -9.53 16.82 0.06
CA ALA A 170 -8.28 17.42 -0.38
C ALA A 170 -7.47 17.91 0.83
N MET A 171 -6.18 17.56 0.84
CA MET A 171 -5.16 18.03 1.78
C MET A 171 -4.43 19.23 1.19
N THR A 172 -4.92 20.44 1.44
CA THR A 172 -4.28 21.69 0.96
C THR A 172 -3.08 22.12 1.82
N GLY A 173 -2.93 21.54 3.02
CA GLY A 173 -1.91 21.87 4.02
C GLY A 173 -1.02 20.69 4.41
N GLY A 174 -0.59 19.87 3.45
CA GLY A 174 0.20 18.68 3.70
C GLY A 174 0.64 17.94 2.44
N GLN A 175 1.21 16.75 2.64
CA GLN A 175 1.56 15.82 1.56
C GLN A 175 1.33 14.38 2.03
N VAL A 176 0.79 13.58 1.13
CA VAL A 176 0.74 12.13 1.10
C VAL A 176 1.86 11.64 0.19
N THR A 177 2.55 10.58 0.58
CA THR A 177 3.49 9.86 -0.28
C THR A 177 3.15 8.38 -0.24
N VAL A 178 2.95 7.77 -1.41
CA VAL A 178 2.71 6.32 -1.56
C VAL A 178 3.77 5.73 -2.49
N ASN A 179 4.67 4.92 -1.93
CA ASN A 179 5.77 4.24 -2.66
C ASN A 179 5.70 2.72 -2.49
#